data_AF-A0A9W9R6F0-F1
#
_entry.id   AF-A0A9W9R6F0-F1
#
_cell.length_a   1.000
_cell.length_b   1.000
_cell.length_c   1.000
_cell.angle_alpha   90.00
_cell.angle_beta   90.00
_cell.angle_gamma   90.00
#
_symmetry.space_group_name_H-M   'P 1'
#
loop_
_entity.id
_entity.type
_entity.pdbx_description
1 polymer ?
#
loop_
_entity_poly.entity_id
_entity_poly.type
_entity_poly.pdbx_seq_one_letter_code
_entity_poly.pdbx_strand_id
1 'polypeptide(L)'
;MSSHSGPRTKTQSDLLPTEIKAIEIDKLDENDILERDTDFPEWKTMIDCTLLPLRCYDLVQSNIPRPKPEDTCHRVWHYYSTVVGGWLYSQVSDSIRSDLVHARTKEGDDFHADVVMERIEKIVLGNGRVQTILFKLNTFWSINRNQYDSAIDFINDFNAHVKLLHDLDVPIPWIVALGRILQQLEDELPSVQFMRYKIGHMLPEEITGEKFFELCASLRYAAKHEDTRPAGTANFGNANANTNYMKKGWGGKF
;
A
#
# COMPACT_ATOMS: atom_id res chain seq x y z
N MET A 1 -37.58 40.71 -19.34
CA MET A 1 -37.44 39.24 -19.24
C MET A 1 -36.02 38.96 -18.77
N SER A 2 -35.82 38.80 -17.45
CA SER A 2 -34.50 38.58 -16.88
C SER A 2 -34.19 37.09 -16.89
N SER A 3 -33.31 36.67 -17.79
CA SER A 3 -32.75 35.32 -17.79
C SER A 3 -31.86 35.15 -16.56
N HIS A 4 -32.37 34.45 -15.55
CA HIS A 4 -31.54 33.89 -14.49
C HIS A 4 -30.70 32.76 -15.08
N SER A 5 -29.49 33.07 -15.53
CA SER A 5 -28.46 32.06 -15.75
C SER A 5 -27.93 31.63 -14.38
N GLY A 6 -28.31 30.44 -13.93
CA GLY A 6 -27.66 29.78 -12.79
C GLY A 6 -26.14 29.61 -13.04
N PRO A 7 -25.36 29.28 -12.00
CA PRO A 7 -23.92 29.12 -12.15
C PRO A 7 -23.62 28.04 -13.20
N ARG A 8 -22.87 28.43 -14.24
CA ARG A 8 -22.41 27.51 -15.30
C ARG A 8 -21.54 26.42 -14.66
N THR A 9 -21.89 25.16 -14.89
CA THR A 9 -21.09 24.01 -14.45
C THR A 9 -19.72 24.04 -15.14
N LYS A 10 -18.65 23.87 -14.36
CA LYS A 10 -17.29 23.78 -14.91
C LYS A 10 -17.20 22.59 -15.87
N THR A 11 -16.57 22.79 -17.03
CA THR A 11 -16.29 21.71 -18.00
C THR A 11 -14.80 21.54 -18.22
N GLN A 12 -14.40 20.40 -18.80
CA GLN A 12 -13.01 20.14 -19.21
C GLN A 12 -12.46 21.16 -20.22
N SER A 13 -13.35 21.96 -20.85
CA SER A 13 -12.98 22.96 -21.85
C SER A 13 -12.68 24.36 -21.29
N ASP A 14 -12.99 24.62 -20.02
CA ASP A 14 -13.02 26.00 -19.50
C ASP A 14 -11.62 26.64 -19.39
N LEU A 15 -10.56 25.83 -19.27
CA LEU A 15 -9.18 26.32 -19.22
C LEU A 15 -8.48 26.33 -20.59
N LEU A 16 -9.09 25.71 -21.61
CA LEU A 16 -8.48 25.58 -22.93
C LEU A 16 -8.44 26.94 -23.66
N PRO A 17 -7.53 27.11 -24.62
CA PRO A 17 -7.56 28.24 -25.54
C PRO A 17 -8.89 28.29 -26.33
N THR A 18 -9.37 29.49 -26.64
CA THR A 18 -10.64 29.67 -27.39
C THR A 18 -10.59 29.14 -28.83
N GLU A 19 -9.38 28.95 -29.36
CA GLU A 19 -9.11 28.48 -30.72
C GLU A 19 -8.13 27.32 -30.69
N ILE A 20 -8.26 26.42 -31.68
CA ILE A 20 -7.33 25.30 -31.83
C ILE A 20 -5.96 25.84 -32.21
N LYS A 21 -4.96 25.53 -31.38
CA LYS A 21 -3.55 25.75 -31.68
C LYS A 21 -2.83 24.43 -31.49
N ALA A 22 -1.93 24.11 -32.41
CA ALA A 22 -1.04 22.97 -32.25
C ALA A 22 -0.28 23.11 -30.93
N ILE A 23 -0.22 22.04 -30.17
CA ILE A 23 0.59 21.93 -28.96
C ILE A 23 1.57 20.78 -29.15
N GLU A 24 2.77 20.99 -28.65
CA GLU A 24 3.77 19.95 -28.49
C GLU A 24 3.83 19.64 -27.00
N ILE A 25 3.72 18.36 -26.68
CA ILE A 25 3.85 17.87 -25.31
C ILE A 25 5.08 16.98 -25.33
N ASP A 26 6.10 17.38 -24.58
CA ASP A 26 7.34 16.63 -24.50
C ASP A 26 7.05 15.22 -23.97
N LYS A 27 7.73 14.24 -24.55
CA LYS A 27 7.69 12.88 -24.02
C LYS A 27 8.44 12.87 -22.69
N LEU A 28 7.93 12.13 -21.71
CA LEU A 28 8.69 11.85 -20.50
C LEU A 28 9.98 11.09 -20.83
N ASP A 29 10.97 11.21 -19.96
CA ASP A 29 12.21 10.44 -20.08
C ASP A 29 11.90 8.94 -20.05
N GLU A 30 12.77 8.13 -20.67
CA GLU A 30 12.53 6.68 -20.78
C GLU A 30 12.37 5.99 -19.42
N ASN A 31 13.03 6.51 -18.38
CA ASN A 31 12.94 6.01 -17.01
C ASN A 31 11.62 6.40 -16.30
N ASP A 32 10.86 7.35 -16.86
CA ASP A 32 9.62 7.89 -16.29
C ASP A 32 8.38 7.37 -17.04
N ILE A 33 8.57 6.50 -18.04
CA ILE A 33 7.48 5.79 -18.71
C ILE A 33 6.82 4.84 -17.71
N LEU A 34 5.49 4.80 -17.70
CA LEU A 34 4.75 3.94 -16.78
C LEU A 34 4.97 2.45 -17.12
N GLU A 35 5.51 1.72 -16.16
CA GLU A 35 5.52 0.28 -16.11
C GLU A 35 4.49 -0.22 -15.09
N ARG A 36 4.33 -1.54 -14.97
CA ARG A 36 3.27 -2.13 -14.11
C ARG A 36 3.59 -2.05 -12.63
N ASP A 37 4.86 -1.96 -12.30
CA ASP A 37 5.44 -1.87 -10.96
C ASP A 37 5.87 -0.45 -10.57
N THR A 38 5.72 0.52 -11.49
CA THR A 38 5.90 1.95 -11.20
C THR A 38 4.87 2.44 -10.18
N ASP A 39 5.29 3.38 -9.32
CA ASP A 39 4.38 4.10 -8.43
C ASP A 39 3.40 4.95 -9.26
N PHE A 40 2.17 4.44 -9.42
CA PHE A 40 1.14 5.10 -10.22
C PHE A 40 0.77 6.51 -9.71
N PRO A 41 0.57 6.75 -8.39
CA PRO A 41 0.41 8.10 -7.85
C PRO A 41 1.53 9.08 -8.21
N GLU A 42 2.79 8.67 -8.11
CA GLU A 42 3.94 9.49 -8.50
C GLU A 42 3.92 9.80 -9.99
N TRP A 43 3.72 8.78 -10.82
CA TRP A 43 3.61 8.96 -12.28
C TRP A 43 2.45 9.88 -12.68
N LYS A 44 1.28 9.71 -12.05
CA LYS A 44 0.11 10.58 -12.28
C LYS A 44 0.42 12.03 -11.93
N THR A 45 1.18 12.26 -10.86
CA THR A 45 1.64 13.61 -10.47
C THR A 45 2.54 14.24 -11.53
N MET A 46 3.44 13.47 -12.16
CA MET A 46 4.27 13.94 -13.27
C MET A 46 3.45 14.32 -14.51
N ILE A 47 2.44 13.51 -14.84
CA ILE A 47 1.49 13.82 -15.92
C ILE A 47 0.77 15.13 -15.63
N ASP A 48 0.25 15.29 -14.42
CA ASP A 48 -0.47 16.48 -14.01
C ASP A 48 0.41 17.73 -14.09
N CYS A 49 1.68 17.64 -13.66
CA CYS A 49 2.65 18.72 -13.74
C CYS A 49 3.03 19.08 -15.18
N THR A 50 3.06 18.10 -16.09
CA THR A 50 3.30 18.32 -17.53
C THR A 50 2.13 19.02 -18.21
N LEU A 51 0.90 18.65 -17.87
CA LEU A 51 -0.31 19.18 -18.53
C LEU A 51 -0.77 20.53 -17.97
N LEU A 52 -0.39 20.88 -16.73
CA LEU A 52 -0.82 22.11 -16.07
C LEU A 52 -0.38 23.40 -16.79
N PRO A 53 0.90 23.58 -17.22
CA PRO A 53 1.33 24.77 -17.97
C PRO A 53 0.61 24.92 -19.31
N LEU A 54 0.19 23.79 -19.91
CA LEU A 54 -0.54 23.73 -21.17
C LEU A 54 -2.06 23.91 -20.99
N ARG A 55 -2.53 24.09 -19.75
CA ARG A 55 -3.95 24.17 -19.38
C ARG A 55 -4.77 22.96 -19.81
N CYS A 56 -4.10 21.82 -19.95
CA CYS A 56 -4.69 20.55 -20.40
C CYS A 56 -4.99 19.59 -19.24
N TYR A 57 -4.63 19.94 -18.00
CA TYR A 57 -4.85 19.12 -16.80
C TYR A 57 -6.30 18.64 -16.66
N ASP A 58 -7.29 19.52 -16.86
CA ASP A 58 -8.70 19.15 -16.70
C ASP A 58 -9.16 18.07 -17.71
N LEU A 59 -8.43 17.87 -18.82
CA LEU A 59 -8.79 16.88 -19.85
C LEU A 59 -8.62 15.44 -19.39
N VAL A 60 -7.74 15.17 -18.44
CA VAL A 60 -7.51 13.81 -17.91
C VAL A 60 -8.39 13.48 -16.69
N GLN A 61 -9.19 14.45 -16.25
CA GLN A 61 -10.03 14.34 -15.06
C GLN A 61 -11.44 13.88 -15.45
N SER A 62 -11.70 12.59 -15.32
CA SER A 62 -12.99 11.96 -15.69
C SER A 62 -14.18 12.44 -14.84
N ASN A 63 -13.91 13.03 -13.67
CA ASN A 63 -14.93 13.63 -12.80
C ASN A 63 -15.35 15.05 -13.24
N ILE A 64 -14.64 15.67 -14.19
CA ILE A 64 -15.04 16.96 -14.77
C ILE A 64 -15.89 16.68 -16.02
N PRO A 65 -17.10 17.24 -16.13
CA PRO A 65 -17.95 17.05 -17.30
C PRO A 65 -17.29 17.53 -18.60
N ARG A 66 -17.47 16.74 -19.67
CA ARG A 66 -17.14 17.14 -21.04
C ARG A 66 -18.11 18.22 -21.53
N PRO A 67 -17.69 19.16 -22.39
CA PRO A 67 -18.64 20.00 -23.12
C PRO A 67 -19.56 19.14 -23.99
N LYS A 68 -20.78 19.60 -24.22
CA LYS A 68 -21.74 18.90 -25.08
C LYS A 68 -21.42 19.14 -26.56
N PRO A 69 -21.79 18.23 -27.49
CA PRO A 69 -21.54 18.42 -28.92
C PRO A 69 -22.06 19.75 -29.51
N GLU A 70 -23.11 20.32 -28.93
CA GLU A 70 -23.70 21.59 -29.35
C GLU A 70 -22.94 22.82 -28.83
N ASP A 71 -22.04 22.66 -27.85
CA ASP A 71 -21.27 23.75 -27.28
C ASP A 71 -20.18 24.20 -28.25
N THR A 72 -19.98 25.51 -28.38
CA THR A 72 -18.95 26.08 -29.28
C THR A 72 -17.53 25.65 -28.91
N CYS A 73 -17.29 25.33 -27.64
CA CYS A 73 -16.01 24.83 -27.14
C CYS A 73 -15.79 23.32 -27.35
N HIS A 74 -16.81 22.56 -27.78
CA HIS A 74 -16.69 21.11 -27.97
C HIS A 74 -15.62 20.76 -29.01
N ARG A 75 -15.57 21.49 -30.13
CA ARG A 75 -14.57 21.25 -31.17
C ARG A 75 -13.14 21.44 -30.66
N VAL A 76 -12.93 22.46 -29.83
CA VAL A 76 -11.64 22.74 -29.20
C VAL A 76 -11.29 21.61 -28.24
N TRP A 77 -12.20 21.29 -27.32
CA TRP A 77 -12.03 20.20 -26.37
C TRP A 77 -11.71 18.87 -27.05
N HIS A 78 -12.45 18.51 -28.10
CA HIS A 78 -12.26 17.25 -28.82
C HIS A 78 -10.85 17.15 -29.42
N TYR A 79 -10.34 18.24 -30.01
CA TYR A 79 -8.98 18.30 -30.54
C TYR A 79 -7.95 18.08 -29.42
N TYR A 80 -7.99 18.90 -28.36
CA TYR A 80 -7.01 18.84 -27.29
C TYR A 80 -7.07 17.51 -26.52
N SER A 81 -8.28 17.01 -26.23
CA SER A 81 -8.47 15.72 -25.55
C SER A 81 -7.91 14.56 -26.38
N THR A 82 -8.05 14.60 -27.71
CA THR A 82 -7.48 13.58 -28.59
C THR A 82 -5.95 13.65 -28.65
N VAL A 83 -5.38 14.85 -28.72
CA VAL A 83 -3.92 15.06 -28.71
C VAL A 83 -3.33 14.55 -27.39
N VAL A 84 -3.90 14.93 -26.26
CA VAL A 84 -3.44 14.49 -24.94
C VAL A 84 -3.63 12.99 -24.75
N GLY A 85 -4.74 12.41 -25.21
CA GLY A 85 -4.93 10.95 -25.16
C GLY A 85 -3.91 10.18 -26.00
N GLY A 86 -3.56 10.68 -27.19
CA GLY A 86 -2.47 10.13 -28.00
C GLY A 86 -1.11 10.24 -27.32
N TRP A 87 -0.83 11.37 -26.67
CA TRP A 87 0.39 11.56 -25.90
C TRP A 87 0.44 10.62 -24.67
N LEU A 88 -0.64 10.48 -23.90
CA LEU A 88 -0.74 9.55 -22.76
C LEU A 88 -0.44 8.11 -23.18
N TYR A 89 -0.98 7.69 -24.33
CA TYR A 89 -0.68 6.37 -24.88
C TYR A 89 0.82 6.16 -25.12
N SER A 90 1.57 7.21 -25.46
CA SER A 90 3.02 7.14 -25.64
C SER A 90 3.83 7.24 -24.33
N GLN A 91 3.20 7.57 -23.20
CA GLN A 91 3.83 7.67 -21.87
C GLN A 91 3.76 6.36 -21.06
N VAL A 92 3.35 5.25 -21.68
CA VAL A 92 3.26 3.94 -21.03
C VAL A 92 4.03 2.87 -21.80
N SER A 93 4.49 1.86 -21.07
CA SER A 93 5.26 0.73 -21.63
C SER A 93 4.48 -0.02 -22.72
N ASP A 94 5.19 -0.76 -23.57
CA ASP A 94 4.58 -1.60 -24.61
C ASP A 94 3.56 -2.59 -24.02
N SER A 95 3.82 -3.09 -22.81
CA SER A 95 2.94 -4.03 -22.12
C SER A 95 1.58 -3.41 -21.79
N ILE A 96 1.56 -2.15 -21.34
CA ILE A 96 0.32 -1.41 -21.03
C ILE A 96 -0.37 -0.96 -22.33
N ARG A 97 0.40 -0.53 -23.34
CA ARG A 97 -0.15 -0.20 -24.67
C ARG A 97 -0.88 -1.37 -25.32
N SER A 98 -0.29 -2.57 -25.25
CA SER A 98 -0.96 -3.78 -25.73
C SER A 98 -2.31 -3.98 -25.04
N ASP A 99 -2.37 -3.88 -23.71
CA ASP A 99 -3.62 -4.01 -22.96
C ASP A 99 -4.64 -2.92 -23.31
N LEU A 100 -4.20 -1.68 -23.50
CA LEU A 100 -5.05 -0.57 -23.94
C LEU A 100 -5.71 -0.85 -25.28
N VAL A 101 -4.99 -1.47 -26.23
CA VAL A 101 -5.53 -1.85 -27.54
C VAL A 101 -6.57 -2.96 -27.41
N HIS A 102 -6.33 -3.96 -26.56
CA HIS A 102 -7.26 -5.07 -26.35
C HIS A 102 -8.51 -4.66 -25.57
N ALA A 103 -8.41 -3.63 -24.73
CA ALA A 103 -9.51 -3.09 -23.92
C ALA A 103 -10.42 -2.10 -24.69
N ARG A 104 -10.15 -1.86 -25.98
CA ARG A 104 -10.93 -0.94 -26.82
C ARG A 104 -12.39 -1.39 -26.93
N THR A 105 -13.30 -0.44 -26.74
CA THR A 105 -14.73 -0.65 -27.05
C THR A 105 -14.98 -0.22 -28.50
N LYS A 106 -16.10 -0.64 -29.09
CA LYS A 106 -16.43 -0.29 -30.49
C LYS A 106 -16.80 1.19 -30.69
N GLU A 107 -16.68 2.03 -29.66
CA GLU A 107 -17.17 3.41 -29.66
C GLU A 107 -16.05 4.42 -29.91
N GLY A 108 -16.36 5.49 -30.64
CA GLY A 108 -15.40 6.46 -31.20
C GLY A 108 -14.65 7.36 -30.21
N ASP A 109 -14.87 7.21 -28.90
CA ASP A 109 -14.29 8.03 -27.82
C ASP A 109 -12.98 7.44 -27.24
N ASP A 110 -12.46 6.38 -27.86
CA ASP A 110 -11.34 5.57 -27.37
C ASP A 110 -10.02 6.33 -27.12
N PHE A 111 -9.89 7.56 -27.64
CA PHE A 111 -8.66 8.37 -27.57
C PHE A 111 -8.83 9.70 -26.83
N HIS A 112 -9.96 9.95 -26.16
CA HIS A 112 -10.08 11.11 -25.29
C HIS A 112 -9.22 10.92 -24.03
N ALA A 113 -8.61 12.01 -23.59
CA ALA A 113 -7.60 12.01 -22.54
C ALA A 113 -8.08 11.40 -21.22
N ASP A 114 -9.29 11.72 -20.79
CA ASP A 114 -9.93 11.18 -19.59
C ASP A 114 -10.19 9.66 -19.71
N VAL A 115 -10.64 9.21 -20.88
CA VAL A 115 -10.85 7.77 -21.17
C VAL A 115 -9.54 7.01 -21.12
N VAL A 116 -8.51 7.54 -21.78
CA VAL A 116 -7.18 6.91 -21.83
C VAL A 116 -6.58 6.86 -20.43
N MET A 117 -6.64 7.94 -19.66
CA MET A 117 -6.16 8.00 -18.27
C MET A 117 -6.92 6.99 -17.39
N GLU A 118 -8.25 6.96 -17.45
CA GLU A 118 -9.07 6.01 -16.68
C GLU A 118 -8.72 4.56 -17.03
N ARG A 119 -8.45 4.26 -18.30
CA ARG A 119 -8.05 2.91 -18.73
C ARG A 119 -6.64 2.55 -18.28
N ILE A 120 -5.69 3.47 -18.36
CA ILE A 120 -4.35 3.28 -17.80
C ILE A 120 -4.46 2.96 -16.31
N GLU A 121 -5.23 3.78 -15.58
CA GLU A 121 -5.51 3.58 -14.16
C GLU A 121 -6.13 2.20 -13.90
N LYS A 122 -7.12 1.78 -14.69
CA LYS A 122 -7.72 0.43 -14.59
C LYS A 122 -6.78 -0.70 -14.98
N ILE A 123 -5.84 -0.53 -15.91
CA ILE A 123 -4.90 -1.59 -16.29
C ILE A 123 -3.85 -1.77 -15.20
N VAL A 124 -3.31 -0.65 -14.71
CA VAL A 124 -2.27 -0.62 -13.68
C VAL A 124 -2.85 -1.02 -12.33
N LEU A 125 -4.03 -0.51 -11.97
CA LEU A 125 -4.67 -0.80 -10.68
C LEU A 125 -5.64 -1.99 -10.71
N GLY A 126 -6.31 -2.26 -11.84
CA GLY A 126 -7.39 -3.27 -11.94
C GLY A 126 -6.92 -4.69 -12.25
N ASN A 127 -5.82 -4.88 -12.99
CA ASN A 127 -5.12 -6.17 -13.05
C ASN A 127 -3.95 -6.25 -12.05
N GLY A 128 -3.39 -5.11 -11.65
CA GLY A 128 -2.28 -5.01 -10.71
C GLY A 128 -2.70 -5.13 -9.25
N ARG A 129 -3.82 -4.58 -8.77
CA ARG A 129 -4.11 -4.63 -7.32
C ARG A 129 -4.24 -6.05 -6.79
N VAL A 130 -4.96 -6.94 -7.49
CA VAL A 130 -5.07 -8.34 -7.05
C VAL A 130 -3.72 -9.06 -7.21
N GLN A 131 -3.00 -8.88 -8.31
CA GLN A 131 -1.69 -9.53 -8.50
C GLN A 131 -0.62 -8.99 -7.55
N THR A 132 -0.63 -7.69 -7.24
CA THR A 132 0.21 -7.02 -6.24
C THR A 132 -0.18 -7.50 -4.85
N ILE A 133 -1.47 -7.59 -4.51
CA ILE A 133 -1.91 -8.20 -3.25
C ILE A 133 -1.44 -9.65 -3.17
N LEU A 134 -1.61 -10.46 -4.22
CA LEU A 134 -1.14 -11.85 -4.27
C LEU A 134 0.38 -11.94 -4.16
N PHE A 135 1.12 -11.06 -4.83
CA PHE A 135 2.58 -10.99 -4.75
C PHE A 135 3.03 -10.62 -3.35
N LYS A 136 2.50 -9.53 -2.76
CA LYS A 136 2.81 -9.10 -1.38
C LYS A 136 2.41 -10.15 -0.35
N LEU A 137 1.30 -10.84 -0.57
CA LEU A 137 0.85 -11.96 0.26
C LEU A 137 1.81 -13.15 0.14
N ASN A 138 2.23 -13.52 -1.07
CA ASN A 138 3.23 -14.57 -1.30
C ASN A 138 4.58 -14.20 -0.68
N THR A 139 5.02 -12.93 -0.81
CA THR A 139 6.21 -12.42 -0.14
C THR A 139 6.08 -12.59 1.37
N PHE A 140 4.97 -12.15 1.97
CA PHE A 140 4.69 -12.35 3.40
C PHE A 140 4.75 -13.81 3.83
N TRP A 141 4.17 -14.73 3.05
CA TRP A 141 4.24 -16.18 3.32
C TRP A 141 5.64 -16.77 3.11
N SER A 142 6.52 -16.09 2.39
CA SER A 142 7.91 -16.50 2.15
C SER A 142 8.92 -15.94 3.15
N ILE A 143 8.56 -14.91 3.93
CA ILE A 143 9.43 -14.31 4.95
C ILE A 143 9.80 -15.38 5.99
N ASN A 144 11.10 -15.59 6.21
CA ASN A 144 11.65 -16.58 7.13
C ASN A 144 12.81 -15.98 7.95
N ARG A 145 12.92 -16.35 9.23
CA ARG A 145 14.00 -15.86 10.11
C ARG A 145 15.40 -16.11 9.53
N ASN A 146 15.61 -17.20 8.79
CA ASN A 146 16.92 -17.55 8.22
C ASN A 146 17.40 -16.60 7.09
N GLN A 147 16.55 -15.70 6.59
CA GLN A 147 16.90 -14.73 5.54
C GLN A 147 17.54 -13.45 6.10
N TYR A 148 17.64 -13.32 7.43
CA TYR A 148 18.07 -12.09 8.10
C TYR A 148 19.28 -12.35 9.00
N ASP A 149 20.12 -11.35 9.17
CA ASP A 149 21.31 -11.46 10.03
C ASP A 149 20.94 -11.43 11.53
N SER A 150 19.87 -10.70 11.90
CA SER A 150 19.41 -10.58 13.29
C SER A 150 17.91 -10.80 13.44
N ALA A 151 17.50 -11.25 14.64
CA ALA A 151 16.08 -11.34 14.98
C ALA A 151 15.38 -9.97 14.93
N ILE A 152 16.10 -8.88 15.23
CA ILE A 152 15.57 -7.52 15.19
C ILE A 152 15.21 -7.13 13.75
N ASP A 153 16.09 -7.39 12.79
CA ASP A 153 15.88 -7.08 11.37
C ASP A 153 14.70 -7.89 10.81
N PHE A 154 14.66 -9.18 11.14
CA PHE A 154 13.52 -10.04 10.82
C PHE A 154 12.20 -9.48 11.38
N ILE A 155 12.15 -9.12 12.67
CA ILE A 155 10.93 -8.59 13.30
C ILE A 155 10.51 -7.26 12.65
N ASN A 156 11.46 -6.39 12.32
CA ASN A 156 11.17 -5.10 11.69
C ASN A 156 10.57 -5.28 10.29
N ASP A 157 11.20 -6.10 9.45
CA ASP A 157 10.71 -6.32 8.09
C ASP A 157 9.38 -7.08 8.07
N PHE A 158 9.21 -8.06 8.96
CA PHE A 158 7.94 -8.76 9.12
C PHE A 158 6.80 -7.81 9.52
N ASN A 159 7.05 -6.91 10.49
CA ASN A 159 6.07 -5.91 10.91
C ASN A 159 5.71 -4.93 9.79
N ALA A 160 6.69 -4.52 8.98
CA ALA A 160 6.46 -3.65 7.83
C ALA A 160 5.52 -4.32 6.81
N HIS A 161 5.72 -5.62 6.53
CA HIS A 161 4.85 -6.39 5.65
C HIS A 161 3.44 -6.60 6.21
N VAL A 162 3.30 -6.90 7.50
CA VAL A 162 1.97 -7.00 8.15
C VAL A 162 1.23 -5.67 8.04
N LYS A 163 1.90 -4.56 8.37
CA LYS A 163 1.31 -3.22 8.27
C LYS A 163 0.88 -2.91 6.83
N LEU A 164 1.76 -3.16 5.85
CA LEU A 164 1.46 -2.97 4.44
C LEU A 164 0.21 -3.75 4.00
N LEU A 165 0.06 -5.00 4.42
CA LEU A 165 -1.09 -5.83 4.05
C LEU A 165 -2.39 -5.30 4.68
N HIS A 166 -2.35 -4.82 5.92
CA HIS A 166 -3.49 -4.15 6.54
C HIS A 166 -3.83 -2.81 5.87
N ASP A 167 -2.83 -2.01 5.49
CA ASP A 167 -3.02 -0.75 4.76
C ASP A 167 -3.64 -0.99 3.36
N LEU A 168 -3.47 -2.19 2.80
CA LEU A 168 -4.07 -2.64 1.54
C LEU A 168 -5.46 -3.31 1.71
N ASP A 169 -6.05 -3.25 2.90
CA ASP A 169 -7.31 -3.91 3.28
C ASP A 169 -7.27 -5.46 3.15
N VAL A 170 -6.09 -6.08 3.25
CA VAL A 170 -5.94 -7.54 3.23
C VAL A 170 -6.09 -8.08 4.65
N PRO A 171 -7.12 -8.88 4.96
CA PRO A 171 -7.41 -9.30 6.32
C PRO A 171 -6.48 -10.43 6.76
N ILE A 172 -5.35 -10.09 7.38
CA ILE A 172 -4.52 -11.06 8.11
C ILE A 172 -4.90 -10.98 9.59
N PRO A 173 -5.41 -12.06 10.21
CA PRO A 173 -5.67 -12.04 11.65
C PRO A 173 -4.37 -11.82 12.43
N TRP A 174 -4.35 -10.86 13.35
CA TRP A 174 -3.16 -10.51 14.13
C TRP A 174 -2.57 -11.69 14.92
N ILE A 175 -3.43 -12.57 15.43
CA ILE A 175 -3.01 -13.81 16.10
C ILE A 175 -2.24 -14.75 15.16
N VAL A 176 -2.56 -14.78 13.86
CA VAL A 176 -1.85 -15.58 12.85
C VAL A 176 -0.47 -14.98 12.60
N ALA A 177 -0.39 -13.66 12.43
CA ALA A 177 0.90 -12.96 12.28
C ALA A 177 1.80 -13.16 13.52
N LEU A 178 1.23 -13.07 14.73
CA LEU A 178 1.94 -13.32 15.98
C LEU A 178 2.38 -14.78 16.12
N GLY A 179 1.51 -15.74 15.81
CA GLY A 179 1.86 -17.16 15.87
C GLY A 179 3.07 -17.49 14.98
N ARG A 180 3.12 -16.87 13.79
CA ARG A 180 4.23 -17.03 12.86
C ARG A 180 5.53 -16.43 13.38
N ILE A 181 5.52 -15.20 13.93
CA ILE A 181 6.74 -14.58 14.45
C ILE A 181 7.31 -15.39 15.63
N LEU A 182 6.44 -15.90 16.51
CA LEU A 182 6.83 -16.73 17.65
C LEU A 182 7.43 -18.06 17.20
N GLN A 183 6.84 -18.70 16.20
CA GLN A 183 7.37 -19.95 15.64
C GLN A 183 8.76 -19.76 15.04
N GLN A 184 8.99 -18.64 14.34
CA GLN A 184 10.27 -18.36 13.67
C GLN A 184 11.41 -18.00 14.64
N LEU A 185 11.08 -17.57 15.87
CA LEU A 185 12.03 -17.14 16.89
C LEU A 185 12.15 -18.13 18.06
N GLU A 186 11.43 -19.25 18.03
CA GLU A 186 11.27 -20.16 19.17
C GLU A 186 12.59 -20.75 19.67
N ASP A 187 13.49 -21.10 18.75
CA ASP A 187 14.78 -21.70 19.07
C ASP A 187 15.88 -20.65 19.37
N GLU A 188 15.64 -19.38 19.01
CA GLU A 188 16.63 -18.31 19.15
C GLU A 188 16.42 -17.46 20.41
N LEU A 189 15.15 -17.23 20.79
CA LEU A 189 14.78 -16.34 21.89
C LEU A 189 14.03 -17.11 22.97
N PRO A 190 14.65 -17.44 24.12
CA PRO A 190 13.98 -18.04 25.27
C PRO A 190 12.73 -17.27 25.72
N SER A 191 12.71 -15.94 25.55
CA SER A 191 11.53 -15.10 25.83
C SER A 191 10.28 -15.46 25.03
N VAL A 192 10.39 -16.18 23.91
CA VAL A 192 9.24 -16.68 23.15
C VAL A 192 8.37 -17.61 23.97
N GLN A 193 8.96 -18.48 24.80
CA GLN A 193 8.19 -19.40 25.64
C GLN A 193 7.36 -18.65 26.70
N PHE A 194 7.95 -17.60 27.29
CA PHE A 194 7.22 -16.72 28.21
C PHE A 194 6.08 -15.98 27.49
N MET A 195 6.31 -15.51 26.26
CA MET A 195 5.29 -14.85 25.47
C MET A 195 4.16 -15.82 25.09
N ARG A 196 4.47 -17.05 24.66
CA ARG A 196 3.48 -18.11 24.39
C ARG A 196 2.61 -18.40 25.61
N TYR A 197 3.20 -18.46 26.81
CA TYR A 197 2.44 -18.60 28.05
C TYR A 197 1.51 -17.41 28.28
N LYS A 198 2.00 -16.18 28.12
CA LYS A 198 1.20 -14.95 28.31
C LYS A 198 -0.01 -14.90 27.36
N ILE A 199 0.17 -15.25 26.08
CA ILE A 199 -0.92 -15.24 25.09
C ILE A 199 -1.88 -16.42 25.23
N GLY A 200 -1.44 -17.55 25.80
CA GLY A 200 -2.27 -18.75 25.99
C GLY A 200 -3.46 -18.53 26.93
N HIS A 201 -3.47 -17.42 27.65
CA HIS A 201 -4.57 -17.00 28.52
C HIS A 201 -5.46 -15.91 27.92
N MET A 202 -5.20 -15.49 26.68
CA MET A 202 -5.96 -14.45 25.98
C MET A 202 -6.90 -15.08 24.95
N LEU A 203 -8.03 -14.42 24.69
CA LEU A 203 -8.90 -14.73 23.56
C LEU A 203 -8.27 -14.22 22.25
N PRO A 204 -8.50 -14.89 21.11
CA PRO A 204 -7.95 -14.47 19.82
C PRO A 204 -8.28 -13.00 19.46
N GLU A 205 -9.46 -12.52 19.85
CA GLU A 205 -9.94 -11.16 19.58
C GLU A 205 -9.24 -10.09 20.42
N GLU A 206 -8.63 -10.48 21.55
CA GLU A 206 -7.84 -9.58 22.41
C GLU A 206 -6.46 -9.27 21.79
N ILE A 207 -6.03 -10.04 20.80
CA ILE A 207 -4.83 -9.75 20.02
C ILE A 207 -5.20 -8.75 18.92
N THR A 208 -5.30 -7.49 19.29
CA THR A 208 -5.48 -6.37 18.36
C THR A 208 -4.16 -6.00 17.65
N GLY A 209 -4.23 -5.14 16.63
CA GLY A 209 -3.02 -4.62 15.97
C GLY A 209 -2.09 -3.88 16.94
N GLU A 210 -2.65 -3.07 17.85
CA GLU A 210 -1.88 -2.42 18.91
C GLU A 210 -1.15 -3.45 19.79
N LYS A 211 -1.87 -4.50 20.21
CA LYS A 211 -1.29 -5.57 21.03
C LYS A 211 -0.21 -6.34 20.30
N PHE A 212 -0.42 -6.61 19.01
CA PHE A 212 0.59 -7.24 18.16
C PHE A 212 1.89 -6.43 18.12
N PHE A 213 1.82 -5.12 17.86
CA PHE A 213 3.02 -4.27 17.80
C PHE A 213 3.69 -4.10 19.17
N GLU A 214 2.93 -4.06 20.27
CA GLU A 214 3.45 -4.08 21.65
C GLU A 214 4.25 -5.36 21.94
N LEU A 215 3.71 -6.52 21.55
CA LEU A 215 4.37 -7.81 21.73
C LEU A 215 5.62 -7.92 20.85
N CYS A 216 5.57 -7.45 19.61
CA CYS A 216 6.76 -7.38 18.75
C CYS A 216 7.84 -6.45 19.31
N ALA A 217 7.46 -5.33 19.93
CA ALA A 217 8.41 -4.47 20.63
C ALA A 217 9.10 -5.18 21.80
N SER A 218 8.34 -5.99 22.54
CA SER A 218 8.89 -6.81 23.63
C SER A 218 9.87 -7.87 23.11
N LEU A 219 9.59 -8.51 21.96
CA LEU A 219 10.51 -9.44 21.31
C LEU A 219 11.79 -8.76 20.82
N ARG A 220 11.71 -7.55 20.24
CA ARG A 220 12.91 -6.78 19.86
C ARG A 220 13.77 -6.43 21.06
N TYR A 221 13.13 -6.06 22.18
CA TYR A 221 13.85 -5.80 23.42
C TYR A 221 14.58 -7.06 23.90
N ALA A 222 13.90 -8.20 23.94
CA ALA A 222 14.51 -9.48 24.29
C ALA A 222 15.68 -9.83 23.36
N ALA A 223 15.51 -9.73 22.04
CA ALA A 223 16.55 -10.00 21.06
C ALA A 223 17.83 -9.16 21.30
N LYS A 224 17.68 -7.88 21.65
CA LYS A 224 18.84 -7.02 21.93
C LYS A 224 19.60 -7.41 23.20
N HIS A 225 18.93 -8.01 24.17
CA HIS A 225 19.46 -8.25 25.52
C HIS A 225 19.77 -9.72 25.81
N GLU A 226 19.25 -10.64 25.01
CA GLU A 226 19.54 -12.09 25.12
C GLU A 226 20.77 -12.48 24.30
N ASP A 227 20.98 -11.84 23.15
CA ASP A 227 22.16 -12.02 22.27
C ASP A 227 23.48 -11.50 22.90
N THR A 228 23.37 -10.75 24.00
CA THR A 228 24.51 -10.17 24.75
C THR A 228 24.88 -10.95 26.01
N ARG A 229 24.31 -12.13 26.26
CA ARG A 229 24.81 -13.01 27.34
C ARG A 229 26.01 -13.81 26.84
N PRO A 230 27.24 -13.52 27.29
CA PRO A 230 28.36 -14.42 27.03
C PRO A 230 28.01 -15.82 27.58
N ALA A 231 28.36 -16.85 26.82
CA ALA A 231 28.33 -18.24 27.25
C ALA A 231 29.29 -18.44 28.44
N GLY A 232 28.83 -18.07 29.62
CA GLY A 232 29.63 -18.10 30.84
C GLY A 232 28.97 -17.28 31.94
N THR A 233 28.51 -17.99 32.96
CA THR A 233 27.91 -17.51 34.22
C THR A 233 26.39 -17.32 34.27
N ALA A 234 25.64 -18.38 33.97
CA ALA A 234 24.45 -18.67 34.77
C ALA A 234 24.90 -19.43 36.03
N ASN A 235 25.47 -18.68 36.98
CA ASN A 235 25.67 -19.15 38.33
C ASN A 235 24.29 -19.26 38.98
N PHE A 236 23.65 -20.43 38.89
CA PHE A 236 22.49 -20.74 39.73
C PHE A 236 22.98 -20.84 41.18
N GLY A 237 23.09 -19.67 41.80
CA GLY A 237 23.34 -19.51 43.22
C GLY A 237 22.26 -20.24 43.99
N ASN A 238 22.64 -21.41 44.47
CA ASN A 238 21.96 -22.19 45.48
C ASN A 238 21.77 -21.30 46.73
N ALA A 239 20.57 -20.77 46.92
CA ALA A 239 20.17 -20.10 48.16
C ALA A 239 19.11 -20.96 48.85
N ASN A 240 19.56 -22.07 49.43
CA ASN A 240 18.83 -22.78 50.45
C ASN A 240 19.62 -22.65 51.77
N ALA A 241 19.23 -21.70 52.61
CA ALA A 241 19.50 -21.65 54.06
C ALA A 241 18.68 -20.49 54.65
N ASN A 242 17.53 -20.81 55.26
CA ASN A 242 17.31 -20.83 56.72
C ASN A 242 17.16 -19.42 57.34
N THR A 243 16.18 -19.07 58.17
CA THR A 243 15.35 -19.87 59.09
C THR A 243 14.27 -18.97 59.75
N ASN A 244 13.16 -19.60 60.14
CA ASN A 244 12.34 -19.34 61.34
C ASN A 244 11.27 -18.23 61.40
N TYR A 245 10.21 -18.60 62.15
CA TYR A 245 8.91 -17.97 62.47
C TYR A 245 7.81 -18.26 61.44
N MET A 246 6.76 -19.08 61.67
CA MET A 246 6.18 -19.65 62.88
C MET A 246 5.60 -21.06 62.61
N LYS A 247 5.79 -21.96 63.59
CA LYS A 247 5.01 -23.18 63.78
C LYS A 247 3.62 -22.87 64.38
N LYS A 248 2.71 -23.84 64.17
CA LYS A 248 1.38 -24.11 64.79
C LYS A 248 0.25 -23.66 63.87
N GLY A 249 -0.37 -24.54 63.09
CA GLY A 249 -1.29 -25.62 63.54
C GLY A 249 -2.68 -24.98 63.73
N TRP A 250 -3.83 -25.47 63.26
CA TRP A 250 -4.44 -26.78 63.00
C TRP A 250 -5.41 -26.56 61.80
N GLY A 251 -5.77 -27.48 60.91
CA GLY A 251 -6.35 -28.79 61.13
C GLY A 251 -7.89 -28.73 61.17
N GLY A 252 -8.57 -29.21 60.11
CA GLY A 252 -9.85 -29.92 60.25
C GLY A 252 -11.14 -29.25 59.77
N LYS A 253 -11.74 -29.89 58.76
CA LYS A 253 -13.18 -30.12 58.50
C LYS A 253 -14.20 -29.40 59.40
N PHE A 254 -15.11 -28.64 58.80
CA PHE A 254 -16.53 -28.97 58.60
C PHE A 254 -17.05 -28.16 57.40
#